data_AF-A0A060HTN4-F1
#
_entry.id   AF-A0A060HTN4-F1
#
_cell.length_a   1.000
_cell.length_b   1.000
_cell.length_c   1.000
_cell.angle_alpha   90.00
_cell.angle_beta   90.00
_cell.angle_gamma   90.00
#
_symmetry.space_group_name_H-M   'P 1'
#
loop_
_entity.id
_entity.type
_entity.pdbx_description
1 polymer ?
#
loop_
_entity_poly.entity_id
_entity_poly.type
_entity_poly.pdbx_seq_one_letter_code
_entity_poly.pdbx_strand_id
1 'polypeptide(L)' 'MAKYDGIKGQELLDVEETKNEITLIFKDNRYLFVKIQNGQLVIDSVPE' A
#
# COMPACT_ATOMS: atom_id res chain seq x y z
N MET A 1 7.93 -1.46 14.63
CA MET A 1 8.67 -0.64 13.65
C MET A 1 8.91 -1.35 12.31
N ALA A 2 8.79 -2.69 12.21
CA ALA A 2 9.17 -3.44 11.00
C ALA A 2 8.17 -3.49 9.82
N LYS A 3 6.92 -2.99 9.96
CA LYS A 3 5.85 -3.22 8.94
C LYS A 3 6.13 -2.54 7.59
N TYR A 4 6.96 -1.49 7.57
CA TYR A 4 7.17 -0.67 6.36
C TYR A 4 8.61 -0.60 5.89
N ASP A 5 9.55 -1.25 6.58
CA ASP A 5 10.96 -1.20 6.20
C ASP A 5 11.20 -1.83 4.82
N GLY A 6 10.36 -2.79 4.42
CA GLY A 6 10.37 -3.38 3.08
C GLY A 6 9.83 -2.47 1.97
N ILE A 7 9.11 -1.40 2.27
CA ILE A 7 8.51 -0.53 1.23
C ILE A 7 9.04 0.91 1.30
N LYS A 8 9.63 1.31 2.43
CA LYS A 8 10.13 2.65 2.64
C LYS A 8 11.35 2.92 1.74
N GLY A 9 11.29 4.00 0.99
CA GLY A 9 12.35 4.38 0.04
C GLY A 9 12.38 3.55 -1.24
N GLN A 10 11.41 2.64 -1.44
CA GLN A 10 11.26 1.92 -2.70
C GLN A 10 10.57 2.80 -3.73
N GLU A 11 10.90 2.59 -5.00
CA GLU A 11 10.28 3.29 -6.12
C GLU A 11 8.95 2.64 -6.49
N LEU A 12 7.94 3.47 -6.72
CA LEU A 12 6.67 3.05 -7.32
C LEU A 12 6.87 2.75 -8.79
N LEU A 13 6.34 1.62 -9.23
CA LEU A 13 6.15 1.30 -10.63
C LEU A 13 4.85 1.93 -11.13
N ASP A 14 3.77 1.77 -10.36
CA ASP A 14 2.44 2.24 -10.73
C ASP A 14 1.56 2.49 -9.49
N VAL A 15 0.45 3.19 -9.71
CA VAL A 15 -0.58 3.48 -8.71
C VAL A 15 -1.96 3.25 -9.34
N GLU A 16 -2.71 2.32 -8.76
CA GLU A 16 -4.10 2.08 -9.14
C GLU A 16 -5.05 2.66 -8.09
N GLU A 17 -6.06 3.41 -8.53
CA GLU A 17 -7.08 3.98 -7.65
C GLU A 17 -8.47 3.43 -8.01
N THR A 18 -9.18 3.00 -6.98
CA THR A 18 -10.61 2.68 -7.02
C THR A 18 -11.35 3.55 -6.01
N LYS A 19 -12.69 3.50 -6.01
CA LYS A 19 -13.53 4.37 -5.16
C LYS A 19 -13.14 4.38 -3.67
N ASN A 20 -12.69 3.25 -3.12
CA ASN A 20 -12.43 3.09 -1.69
C ASN A 20 -11.05 2.48 -1.40
N GLU A 21 -10.17 2.35 -2.40
CA GLU A 21 -8.87 1.71 -2.24
C GLU A 21 -7.86 2.26 -3.24
N ILE A 22 -6.64 2.48 -2.75
CA ILE A 22 -5.46 2.85 -3.53
C ILE A 22 -4.46 1.69 -3.40
N THR A 23 -4.00 1.17 -4.53
CA THR A 23 -2.97 0.15 -4.59
C THR A 23 -1.67 0.77 -5.06
N LEU A 24 -0.63 0.71 -4.23
CA LEU A 24 0.72 1.10 -4.59
C LEU A 24 1.50 -0.12 -5.07
N ILE A 25 1.99 -0.08 -6.30
CA ILE A 25 2.73 -1.17 -6.93
C ILE A 25 4.19 -0.76 -7.00
N PHE A 26 5.07 -1.56 -6.41
CA PHE A 26 6.51 -1.30 -6.37
C PHE A 26 7.25 -2.09 -7.46
N LYS A 27 8.41 -1.60 -7.89
CA LYS A 27 9.21 -2.24 -8.95
C LYS A 27 9.67 -3.67 -8.64
N ASP A 28 9.69 -4.05 -7.37
CA ASP A 28 10.10 -5.37 -6.89
C ASP A 28 8.91 -6.33 -6.68
N ASN A 29 7.78 -6.08 -7.36
CA ASN A 29 6.53 -6.82 -7.28
C ASN A 29 5.93 -6.86 -5.86
N ARG A 30 6.16 -5.83 -5.05
CA ARG A 30 5.42 -5.61 -3.80
C ARG A 30 4.19 -4.76 -4.04
N TYR A 31 3.21 -4.96 -3.18
CA TYR A 31 1.92 -4.27 -3.22
C TYR A 31 1.59 -3.71 -1.83
N LEU A 32 1.16 -2.46 -1.77
CA LEU A 32 0.55 -1.88 -0.58
C LEU A 32 -0.88 -1.47 -0.89
N PHE A 33 -1.83 -2.09 -0.20
CA PHE A 33 -3.25 -1.76 -0.32
C PHE A 33 -3.62 -0.76 0.78
N VAL A 34 -4.13 0.40 0.35
CA VAL A 34 -4.56 1.49 1.23
C VAL A 34 -6.04 1.70 1.03
N LYS A 35 -6.85 1.31 2.01
CA LYS A 35 -8.31 1.48 1.99
C LYS A 35 -8.69 2.85 2.51
N ILE A 36 -9.77 3.42 2.02
CA ILE A 36 -10.39 4.63 2.57
C ILE A 36 -11.63 4.22 3.35
N GLN A 37 -11.60 4.39 4.67
CA GLN A 37 -12.73 4.12 5.56
C GLN A 37 -13.02 5.36 6.38
N ASN A 38 -14.26 5.87 6.31
CA ASN A 38 -14.68 7.09 7.03
C ASN A 38 -13.78 8.31 6.76
N GLY A 39 -13.29 8.44 5.52
CA GLY A 39 -12.36 9.51 5.13
C GLY A 39 -10.93 9.35 5.66
N GLN A 40 -10.60 8.21 6.27
CA GLN A 40 -9.26 7.89 6.77
C GLN A 40 -8.61 6.79 5.93
N LEU A 41 -7.30 6.90 5.74
CA LEU A 41 -6.50 5.85 5.12
C LEU A 41 -6.23 4.73 6.13
N VAL A 42 -6.63 3.52 5.78
CA VAL A 42 -6.49 2.30 6.57
C VAL A 42 -5.65 1.30 5.79
N ILE A 43 -4.62 0.76 6.45
CA ILE A 43 -3.71 -0.21 5.85
C ILE A 43 -3.74 -1.48 6.69
N ASP A 44 -4.42 -2.51 6.18
CA ASP A 44 -4.43 -3.82 6.82
C ASP A 44 -3.07 -4.50 6.65
N SER A 45 -2.51 -5.06 7.73
CA SER A 45 -1.40 -6.00 7.60
C SER A 45 -2.03 -7.35 7.31
N VAL A 46 -1.83 -7.93 6.13
CA VAL A 46 -2.09 -9.36 5.98
C VAL A 46 -0.93 -10.07 6.70
N PRO A 47 -1.15 -10.87 7.75
CA PRO A 47 -0.10 -11.69 8.34
C PRO A 47 0.34 -12.73 7.30
N GLU A 48 1.65 -12.95 7.18
CA GLU A 48 2.22 -14.10 6.47
C GLU A 48 1.82 -15.42 7.13
#